data_AF-A0A7C3C1Y3-F1
#
_entry.id   AF-A0A7C3C1Y3-F1
#
_cell.length_a   1.000
_cell.length_b   1.000
_cell.length_c   1.000
_cell.angle_alpha   90.00
_cell.angle_beta   90.00
_cell.angle_gamma   90.00
#
_symmetry.space_group_name_H-M   'P 1'
#
loop_
_entity.id
_entity.type
_entity.pdbx_description
1 polymer ?
#
loop_
_entity_poly.entity_id
_entity_poly.type
_entity_poly.pdbx_seq_one_letter_code
_entity_poly.pdbx_strand_id
1 'polypeptide(L)'
;MSLKFKVFLHSYLGFNSNSTLIYGERDAVLVDASQLLSDTHRMVADIIPMRKNLTHIYVSHFHPDHHFGLQVLKNAFPKAEVVALPSVVQDIINTSSDKIELWAIDRFGPDDIPRGTTIPTSLEEPRLVLEGEEILISDNWEGDSVNNSVVWIPSIKVACATDVAFHDCHLWPIESNVERRVKWRASIAQLREFDPRIVIPGHCDVEKIRLMEEVQENESLTYTECIDWSIRYLDNYEEVYNTTRTGAEMVESMTRLYPDMKAEDFAIHWQARLLFPHSSPDWLTPLPGEPGKIFLNPNGGYDGDPPRE
;
A
#
# COMPACT_ATOMS: atom_id res chain seq x y z
N MET A 1 28.91 5.39 -2.86
CA MET A 1 28.18 6.37 -2.01
C MET A 1 26.97 5.64 -1.47
N SER A 2 26.61 5.81 -0.20
CA SER A 2 25.46 5.08 0.34
C SER A 2 24.17 5.64 -0.26
N LEU A 3 23.27 4.75 -0.68
CA LEU A 3 21.92 5.16 -1.06
C LEU A 3 21.19 5.75 0.16
N LYS A 4 20.18 6.57 -0.10
CA LYS A 4 19.23 7.06 0.90
C LYS A 4 17.82 6.83 0.39
N PHE A 5 16.84 6.95 1.29
CA PHE A 5 15.44 6.95 0.95
C PHE A 5 14.72 8.17 1.54
N LYS A 6 13.58 8.53 0.94
CA LYS A 6 12.60 9.46 1.47
C LYS A 6 11.21 8.83 1.28
N VAL A 7 10.42 8.79 2.34
CA VAL A 7 9.04 8.30 2.28
C VAL A 7 8.09 9.49 2.19
N PHE A 8 7.12 9.40 1.28
CA PHE A 8 6.05 10.37 1.10
C PHE A 8 4.77 9.77 1.62
N LEU A 9 4.22 10.37 2.68
CA LEU A 9 2.92 10.00 3.23
C LEU A 9 1.81 10.76 2.49
N HIS A 10 0.84 10.02 1.97
CA HIS A 10 -0.32 10.58 1.29
C HIS A 10 -1.42 11.01 2.26
N SER A 11 -2.41 11.73 1.77
CA SER A 11 -3.50 12.25 2.60
C SER A 11 -4.36 11.12 3.19
N TYR A 12 -5.20 11.45 4.17
CA TYR A 12 -6.19 10.50 4.71
C TYR A 12 -7.13 9.94 3.64
N LEU A 13 -7.50 10.74 2.63
CA LEU A 13 -8.31 10.28 1.51
C LEU A 13 -7.48 9.54 0.46
N GLY A 14 -6.17 9.76 0.43
CA GLY A 14 -5.18 8.92 -0.24
C GLY A 14 -4.70 7.75 0.62
N PHE A 15 -5.56 7.23 1.51
CA PHE A 15 -5.36 6.00 2.29
C PHE A 15 -4.18 6.02 3.26
N ASN A 16 -3.58 7.18 3.55
CA ASN A 16 -2.33 7.23 4.32
C ASN A 16 -1.26 6.27 3.76
N SER A 17 -1.30 5.99 2.45
CA SER A 17 -0.32 5.15 1.80
C SER A 17 0.98 5.89 1.56
N ASN A 18 2.03 5.13 1.26
CA ASN A 18 3.38 5.61 1.17
C ASN A 18 3.96 5.39 -0.23
N SER A 19 4.59 6.42 -0.79
CA SER A 19 5.58 6.26 -1.86
C SER A 19 6.98 6.37 -1.29
N THR A 20 7.94 5.60 -1.81
CA THR A 20 9.34 5.64 -1.34
C THR A 20 10.30 6.00 -2.46
N LEU A 21 10.98 7.14 -2.35
CA LEU A 21 12.05 7.52 -3.26
C LEU A 21 13.38 7.03 -2.72
N ILE A 22 14.04 6.13 -3.45
CA ILE A 22 15.40 5.66 -3.21
C ILE A 22 16.33 6.49 -4.09
N TYR A 23 17.37 7.10 -3.53
CA TYR A 23 18.22 8.03 -4.28
C TYR A 23 19.69 7.92 -3.90
N GLY A 24 20.55 8.14 -4.88
CA GLY A 24 22.00 8.26 -4.72
C GLY A 24 22.47 9.72 -4.85
N GLU A 25 23.66 9.92 -5.39
CA GLU A 25 24.24 11.24 -5.62
C GLU A 25 23.50 12.01 -6.73
N ARG A 26 23.22 11.35 -7.84
CA ARG A 26 22.69 11.88 -9.10
C ARG A 26 21.32 11.32 -9.42
N ASP A 27 21.13 10.02 -9.27
CA ASP A 27 19.94 9.31 -9.75
C ASP A 27 18.98 8.95 -8.61
N ALA A 28 17.72 8.67 -8.96
CA ALA A 28 16.71 8.15 -8.04
C ALA A 28 15.74 7.18 -8.72
N VAL A 29 15.13 6.32 -7.91
CA VAL A 29 14.02 5.41 -8.25
C VAL A 29 12.88 5.68 -7.27
N LEU A 30 11.65 5.84 -7.76
CA LEU A 30 10.46 5.95 -6.94
C LEU A 30 9.73 4.60 -6.90
N VAL A 31 9.36 4.15 -5.71
CA VAL A 31 8.46 3.01 -5.49
C VAL A 31 7.08 3.59 -5.19
N ASP A 32 6.12 3.23 -6.05
CA ASP A 32 4.71 3.60 -6.04
C ASP A 32 4.39 5.09 -6.27
N ALA A 33 3.19 5.31 -6.80
CA ALA A 33 2.57 6.63 -6.93
C ALA A 33 1.61 6.87 -5.75
N SER A 34 0.53 7.63 -5.96
CA SER A 34 -0.53 7.88 -4.99
C SER A 34 -1.90 7.63 -5.60
N GLN A 35 -2.93 7.54 -4.75
CA GLN A 35 -4.33 7.44 -5.18
C GLN A 35 -4.81 8.72 -5.86
N LEU A 36 -4.65 9.83 -5.14
CA LEU A 36 -5.13 11.13 -5.54
C LEU A 36 -4.08 11.86 -6.35
N LEU A 37 -4.49 12.50 -7.44
CA LEU A 37 -3.61 13.31 -8.28
C LEU A 37 -3.02 14.49 -7.49
N SER A 38 -3.79 15.06 -6.56
CA SER A 38 -3.37 16.14 -5.67
C SER A 38 -2.21 15.73 -4.74
N ASP A 39 -2.25 14.50 -4.19
CA ASP A 39 -1.15 13.93 -3.41
C ASP A 39 0.08 13.72 -4.29
N THR A 40 -0.09 13.25 -5.53
CA THR A 40 1.02 13.12 -6.47
C THR A 40 1.65 14.49 -6.79
N HIS A 41 0.84 15.53 -6.98
CA HIS A 41 1.34 16.88 -7.24
C HIS A 41 2.18 17.41 -6.07
N ARG A 42 1.78 17.12 -4.82
CA ARG A 42 2.58 17.46 -3.63
C ARG A 42 3.90 16.70 -3.61
N MET A 43 3.87 15.39 -3.87
CA MET A 43 5.08 14.58 -3.97
C MET A 43 6.03 15.10 -5.06
N VAL A 44 5.53 15.44 -6.25
CA VAL A 44 6.32 16.04 -7.33
C VAL A 44 6.99 17.34 -6.88
N ALA A 45 6.26 18.20 -6.17
CA ALA A 45 6.79 19.47 -5.66
C ALA A 45 7.95 19.27 -4.67
N ASP A 46 7.96 18.16 -3.93
CA ASP A 46 9.05 17.80 -3.02
C ASP A 46 10.24 17.13 -3.75
N ILE A 47 10.00 16.36 -4.81
CA ILE A 47 11.05 15.65 -5.56
C ILE A 47 11.88 16.64 -6.41
N ILE A 48 11.25 17.60 -7.08
CA ILE A 48 11.94 18.53 -7.99
C ILE A 48 13.12 19.28 -7.33
N PRO A 49 12.98 19.86 -6.12
CA PRO A 49 14.07 20.53 -5.43
C PRO A 49 15.27 19.63 -5.08
N MET A 50 15.09 18.31 -5.01
CA MET A 50 16.18 17.37 -4.72
C MET A 50 17.20 17.27 -5.87
N ARG A 51 16.83 17.73 -7.08
CA ARG A 51 17.69 17.75 -8.29
C ARG A 51 18.27 16.39 -8.66
N LYS A 52 17.58 15.31 -8.32
CA LYS A 52 17.91 13.95 -8.76
C LYS A 52 17.33 13.68 -10.14
N ASN A 53 18.02 12.87 -10.92
CA ASN A 53 17.50 12.30 -12.14
C ASN A 53 16.64 11.07 -11.79
N LEU A 54 15.32 11.23 -11.80
CA LEU A 54 14.40 10.11 -11.60
C LEU A 54 14.47 9.20 -12.83
N THR A 55 15.09 8.04 -12.67
CA THR A 55 15.33 7.09 -13.77
C THR A 55 14.15 6.14 -13.94
N HIS A 56 13.57 5.67 -12.83
CA HIS A 56 12.48 4.71 -12.83
C HIS A 56 11.41 5.06 -11.79
N ILE A 57 10.18 4.68 -12.09
CA ILE A 57 9.05 4.63 -11.17
C ILE A 57 8.55 3.19 -11.20
N TYR A 58 8.78 2.45 -10.11
CA TYR A 58 8.34 1.08 -9.94
C TYR A 58 6.95 1.03 -9.30
N VAL A 59 6.03 0.22 -9.84
CA VAL A 59 4.71 -0.03 -9.26
C VAL A 59 4.68 -1.40 -8.62
N SER A 60 4.29 -1.46 -7.35
CA SER A 60 4.34 -2.66 -6.52
C SER A 60 3.23 -3.65 -6.80
N HIS A 61 2.00 -3.17 -6.99
CA HIS A 61 0.84 -4.01 -7.27
C HIS A 61 -0.33 -3.19 -7.84
N PHE A 62 -1.47 -3.85 -8.06
CA PHE A 62 -2.58 -3.30 -8.84
C PHE A 62 -3.51 -2.34 -8.08
N HIS A 63 -3.23 -2.07 -6.80
CA HIS A 63 -4.07 -1.16 -6.03
C HIS A 63 -3.92 0.30 -6.47
N PRO A 64 -5.03 1.03 -6.57
CA PRO A 64 -5.05 2.38 -7.14
C PRO A 64 -4.07 3.35 -6.53
N ASP A 65 -3.89 3.26 -5.22
CA ASP A 65 -3.06 4.14 -4.44
C ASP A 65 -1.56 3.98 -4.71
N HIS A 66 -1.18 2.99 -5.52
CA HIS A 66 0.17 2.76 -6.00
C HIS A 66 0.41 3.18 -7.45
N HIS A 67 -0.65 3.46 -8.24
CA HIS A 67 -0.48 3.72 -9.69
C HIS A 67 -1.36 4.83 -10.30
N PHE A 68 -2.39 5.31 -9.62
CA PHE A 68 -3.29 6.34 -10.18
C PHE A 68 -2.56 7.65 -10.49
N GLY A 69 -1.62 8.04 -9.62
CA GLY A 69 -0.77 9.22 -9.77
C GLY A 69 0.22 9.18 -10.94
N LEU A 70 0.41 8.05 -11.62
CA LEU A 70 1.44 7.90 -12.66
C LEU A 70 1.32 8.90 -13.81
N GLN A 71 0.10 9.35 -14.15
CA GLN A 71 -0.11 10.39 -15.16
C GLN A 71 0.61 11.69 -14.79
N VAL A 72 0.52 12.11 -13.53
CA VAL A 72 1.16 13.32 -13.02
C VAL A 72 2.67 13.14 -13.01
N LEU A 73 3.16 11.98 -12.55
CA LEU A 73 4.59 11.66 -12.51
C LEU A 73 5.23 11.64 -13.91
N LYS A 74 4.59 11.02 -14.92
CA LYS A 74 5.10 11.01 -16.30
C LYS A 74 5.17 12.41 -16.91
N ASN A 75 4.23 13.28 -16.55
CA ASN A 75 4.27 14.67 -17.01
C ASN A 75 5.41 15.46 -16.36
N ALA A 76 5.66 15.25 -15.06
CA ALA A 76 6.72 15.93 -14.33
C ALA A 76 8.13 15.39 -14.66
N PHE A 77 8.24 14.09 -14.89
CA PHE A 77 9.49 13.37 -15.13
C PHE A 77 9.40 12.52 -16.42
N PRO A 78 9.32 13.14 -17.61
CA PRO A 78 9.04 12.43 -18.86
C PRO A 78 10.15 11.47 -19.32
N LYS A 79 11.31 11.49 -18.65
CA LYS A 79 12.42 10.58 -18.90
C LYS A 79 12.42 9.36 -17.95
N ALA A 80 11.63 9.40 -16.88
CA ALA A 80 11.53 8.28 -15.97
C ALA A 80 10.75 7.13 -16.63
N GLU A 81 11.30 5.93 -16.59
CA GLU A 81 10.63 4.73 -17.05
C GLU A 81 9.65 4.25 -15.98
N VAL A 82 8.37 4.12 -16.35
CA VAL A 82 7.36 3.54 -15.46
C VAL A 82 7.35 2.03 -15.69
N VAL A 83 7.70 1.28 -14.65
CA VAL A 83 7.98 -0.16 -14.73
C VAL A 83 7.28 -0.94 -13.63
N ALA A 84 7.01 -2.21 -13.87
CA ALA A 84 6.51 -3.15 -12.85
C ALA A 84 6.92 -4.59 -13.22
N LEU A 85 6.74 -5.53 -12.30
CA LEU A 85 6.89 -6.95 -12.64
C LEU A 85 5.80 -7.39 -13.64
N PRO A 86 6.07 -8.37 -14.53
CA PRO A 86 5.11 -8.79 -15.55
C PRO A 86 3.73 -9.18 -15.00
N SER A 87 3.70 -9.84 -13.83
CA SER A 87 2.47 -10.22 -13.13
C SER A 87 1.65 -8.99 -12.72
N VAL A 88 2.31 -8.00 -12.11
CA VAL A 88 1.71 -6.71 -11.72
C VAL A 88 1.16 -5.94 -12.92
N VAL A 89 1.90 -5.90 -14.05
CA VAL A 89 1.41 -5.26 -15.28
C VAL A 89 0.11 -5.92 -15.75
N GLN A 90 0.05 -7.26 -15.73
CA GLN A 90 -1.15 -8.00 -16.11
C GLN A 90 -2.32 -7.70 -15.16
N ASP A 91 -2.07 -7.63 -13.86
CA ASP A 91 -3.10 -7.34 -12.86
C ASP A 91 -3.67 -5.92 -13.01
N ILE A 92 -2.81 -4.93 -13.30
CA ILE A 92 -3.25 -3.56 -13.61
C ILE A 92 -4.10 -3.54 -14.88
N ILE A 93 -3.67 -4.22 -15.96
CA ILE A 93 -4.46 -4.30 -17.20
C ILE A 93 -5.86 -4.86 -16.91
N ASN A 94 -5.96 -5.91 -16.09
CA ASN A 94 -7.23 -6.58 -15.80
C ASN A 94 -8.18 -5.77 -14.91
N THR A 95 -7.66 -4.88 -14.05
CA THR A 95 -8.47 -4.21 -13.03
C THR A 95 -8.69 -2.72 -13.27
N SER A 96 -7.86 -2.11 -14.12
CA SER A 96 -7.70 -0.66 -14.18
C SER A 96 -8.95 0.15 -14.52
N SER A 97 -9.78 -0.32 -15.46
CA SER A 97 -10.99 0.41 -15.88
C SER A 97 -12.05 0.42 -14.79
N ASP A 98 -12.34 -0.75 -14.21
CA ASP A 98 -13.33 -0.91 -13.14
C ASP A 98 -12.91 -0.13 -11.88
N LYS A 99 -11.60 -0.11 -11.58
CA LYS A 99 -11.08 0.66 -10.46
C LYS A 99 -11.24 2.17 -10.66
N ILE A 100 -11.00 2.73 -11.86
CA ILE A 100 -11.22 4.17 -12.08
C ILE A 100 -12.69 4.53 -11.81
N GLU A 101 -13.64 3.75 -12.30
CA GLU A 101 -15.07 4.00 -12.07
C GLU A 101 -15.44 3.89 -10.59
N LEU A 102 -14.97 2.84 -9.91
CA LEU A 102 -15.23 2.61 -8.49
C LEU A 102 -14.72 3.74 -7.59
N TRP A 103 -13.54 4.29 -7.90
CA TRP A 103 -12.87 5.26 -7.05
C TRP A 103 -13.20 6.72 -7.39
N ALA A 104 -13.80 6.99 -8.55
CA ALA A 104 -14.28 8.32 -8.96
C ALA A 104 -15.63 8.71 -8.29
N ILE A 105 -15.69 8.59 -6.96
CA ILE A 105 -16.86 8.96 -6.15
C ILE A 105 -16.63 10.28 -5.39
N ASP A 106 -17.71 10.93 -4.97
CA ASP A 106 -17.68 12.22 -4.25
C ASP A 106 -16.72 12.24 -3.05
N ARG A 107 -16.55 11.10 -2.36
CA ARG A 107 -15.64 10.96 -1.22
C ARG A 107 -14.18 11.28 -1.57
N PHE A 108 -13.73 10.87 -2.75
CA PHE A 108 -12.33 11.03 -3.18
C PHE A 108 -12.12 12.21 -4.13
N GLY A 109 -13.21 12.90 -4.50
CA GLY A 109 -13.17 13.92 -5.53
C GLY A 109 -13.11 13.25 -6.90
N PRO A 110 -14.22 13.17 -7.66
CA PRO A 110 -14.24 12.47 -8.95
C PRO A 110 -13.23 13.03 -9.98
N ASP A 111 -12.79 14.28 -9.81
CA ASP A 111 -11.76 14.92 -10.64
C ASP A 111 -10.32 14.79 -10.09
N ASP A 112 -10.13 14.22 -8.90
CA ASP A 112 -8.82 13.98 -8.27
C ASP A 112 -8.29 12.54 -8.50
N ILE A 113 -8.94 11.83 -9.43
CA ILE A 113 -8.61 10.48 -9.91
C ILE A 113 -8.22 10.58 -11.40
N PRO A 114 -7.30 9.75 -11.92
CA PRO A 114 -6.93 9.76 -13.34
C PRO A 114 -8.12 9.44 -14.25
N ARG A 115 -8.17 10.10 -15.42
CA ARG A 115 -9.17 9.81 -16.47
C ARG A 115 -8.87 8.58 -17.30
N GLY A 116 -7.69 7.99 -17.11
CA GLY A 116 -7.23 6.82 -17.81
C GLY A 116 -5.96 6.29 -17.18
N THR A 117 -5.76 4.98 -17.28
CA THR A 117 -4.67 4.31 -16.59
C THR A 117 -3.37 4.42 -17.36
N THR A 118 -2.30 4.72 -16.64
CA THR A 118 -0.95 4.59 -17.17
C THR A 118 -0.46 3.18 -16.89
N ILE A 119 -0.36 2.35 -17.92
CA ILE A 119 0.16 0.98 -17.80
C ILE A 119 1.69 1.01 -17.72
N PRO A 120 2.31 0.42 -16.68
CA PRO A 120 3.77 0.26 -16.61
C PRO A 120 4.31 -0.69 -17.68
N THR A 121 5.57 -0.52 -18.06
CA THR A 121 6.29 -1.50 -18.87
C THR A 121 6.78 -2.66 -17.98
N SER A 122 6.70 -3.89 -18.47
CA SER A 122 7.22 -5.05 -17.75
C SER A 122 8.75 -4.99 -17.63
N LEU A 123 9.27 -5.24 -16.44
CA LEU A 123 10.69 -5.48 -16.23
C LEU A 123 11.14 -6.79 -16.90
N GLU A 124 12.34 -6.78 -17.48
CA GLU A 124 12.98 -7.98 -18.04
C GLU A 124 13.53 -8.90 -16.94
N GLU A 125 14.06 -8.30 -15.88
CA GLU A 125 14.58 -8.97 -14.69
C GLU A 125 13.96 -8.36 -13.44
N PRO A 126 13.78 -9.12 -12.35
CA PRO A 126 13.16 -8.63 -11.11
C PRO A 126 14.15 -7.79 -10.27
N ARG A 127 14.81 -6.82 -10.91
CA ARG A 127 15.75 -5.89 -10.29
C ARG A 127 15.88 -4.59 -11.08
N LEU A 128 16.26 -3.54 -10.36
CA LEU A 128 16.76 -2.28 -10.90
C LEU A 128 18.18 -2.04 -10.39
N VAL A 129 18.90 -1.13 -11.04
CA VAL A 129 20.24 -0.70 -10.60
C VAL A 129 20.24 0.81 -10.43
N LEU A 130 20.67 1.26 -9.25
CA LEU A 130 20.80 2.68 -8.93
C LEU A 130 22.24 2.98 -8.53
N GLU A 131 22.96 3.68 -9.40
CA GLU A 131 24.37 4.07 -9.18
C GLU A 131 25.34 2.90 -8.88
N GLY A 132 25.02 1.73 -9.40
CA GLY A 132 25.81 0.50 -9.21
C GLY A 132 25.34 -0.39 -8.06
N GLU A 133 24.37 0.07 -7.26
CA GLU A 133 23.74 -0.73 -6.21
C GLU A 133 22.45 -1.38 -6.74
N GLU A 134 22.18 -2.61 -6.33
CA GLU A 134 20.97 -3.33 -6.73
C GLU A 134 19.75 -2.94 -5.89
N ILE A 135 18.61 -2.86 -6.56
CA ILE A 135 17.28 -2.81 -5.95
C ILE A 135 16.58 -4.08 -6.43
N LEU A 136 16.43 -5.05 -5.54
CA LEU A 136 15.86 -6.37 -5.83
C LEU A 136 14.36 -6.34 -5.59
N ILE A 137 13.60 -6.99 -6.45
CA ILE A 137 12.15 -6.94 -6.44
C ILE A 137 11.64 -8.37 -6.45
N SER A 138 10.61 -8.66 -5.66
CA SER A 138 9.96 -9.98 -5.66
C SER A 138 8.46 -9.80 -5.54
N ASP A 139 7.69 -10.54 -6.34
CA ASP A 139 6.23 -10.58 -6.30
C ASP A 139 5.73 -11.80 -5.50
N ASN A 140 4.43 -12.11 -5.62
CA ASN A 140 3.77 -13.23 -4.96
C ASN A 140 3.85 -13.18 -3.41
N TRP A 141 3.92 -11.97 -2.86
CA TRP A 141 3.70 -11.75 -1.42
C TRP A 141 2.21 -11.61 -1.15
N GLU A 142 1.76 -12.20 -0.05
CA GLU A 142 0.40 -12.04 0.43
C GLU A 142 0.32 -10.79 1.31
N GLY A 143 -0.62 -9.91 0.98
CA GLY A 143 -0.83 -8.62 1.63
C GLY A 143 -2.31 -8.31 1.77
N ASP A 144 -2.63 -7.02 1.69
CA ASP A 144 -3.98 -6.52 1.48
C ASP A 144 -4.68 -7.14 0.25
N SER A 145 -3.89 -7.53 -0.74
CA SER A 145 -4.27 -8.18 -1.98
C SER A 145 -3.31 -9.34 -2.30
N VAL A 146 -3.69 -10.15 -3.28
CA VAL A 146 -2.78 -11.14 -3.85
C VAL A 146 -1.68 -10.44 -4.65
N ASN A 147 -0.52 -11.07 -4.73
CA ASN A 147 0.55 -10.68 -5.64
C ASN A 147 1.12 -9.27 -5.37
N ASN A 148 1.36 -8.97 -4.08
CA ASN A 148 2.14 -7.82 -3.67
C ASN A 148 3.62 -7.96 -4.03
N SER A 149 4.30 -6.83 -4.23
CA SER A 149 5.76 -6.79 -4.39
C SER A 149 6.47 -6.34 -3.11
N VAL A 150 7.58 -6.99 -2.76
CA VAL A 150 8.56 -6.46 -1.80
C VAL A 150 9.78 -5.97 -2.55
N VAL A 151 10.22 -4.75 -2.24
CA VAL A 151 11.43 -4.13 -2.80
C VAL A 151 12.53 -4.14 -1.75
N TRP A 152 13.61 -4.87 -2.01
CA TRP A 152 14.75 -5.02 -1.12
C TRP A 152 15.98 -4.27 -1.65
N ILE A 153 16.60 -3.46 -0.79
CA ILE A 153 17.81 -2.69 -1.11
C ILE A 153 18.95 -3.17 -0.20
N PRO A 154 19.74 -4.17 -0.63
CA PRO A 154 20.75 -4.81 0.23
C PRO A 154 21.81 -3.85 0.76
N SER A 155 22.22 -2.87 -0.05
CA SER A 155 23.32 -1.95 0.27
C SER A 155 23.04 -1.07 1.49
N ILE A 156 21.76 -0.84 1.81
CA ILE A 156 21.32 -0.06 2.98
C ILE A 156 20.44 -0.86 3.96
N LYS A 157 20.25 -2.16 3.68
CA LYS A 157 19.38 -3.07 4.41
C LYS A 157 17.96 -2.54 4.63
N VAL A 158 17.35 -1.99 3.58
CA VAL A 158 15.98 -1.45 3.61
C VAL A 158 15.06 -2.34 2.79
N ALA A 159 13.93 -2.74 3.36
CA ALA A 159 12.83 -3.38 2.63
C ALA A 159 11.65 -2.42 2.55
N CYS A 160 11.15 -2.13 1.35
CA CYS A 160 9.81 -1.57 1.18
C CYS A 160 8.84 -2.74 1.16
N ALA A 161 8.06 -2.88 2.24
CA ALA A 161 7.12 -3.98 2.41
C ALA A 161 5.85 -3.79 1.58
N THR A 162 5.61 -2.58 1.06
CA THR A 162 4.35 -2.21 0.38
C THR A 162 3.19 -2.67 1.26
N ASP A 163 2.16 -3.28 0.71
CA ASP A 163 0.98 -3.64 1.48
C ASP A 163 1.05 -5.07 2.03
N VAL A 164 2.27 -5.60 2.14
CA VAL A 164 2.55 -6.77 2.99
C VAL A 164 2.53 -6.35 4.46
N ALA A 165 3.08 -5.17 4.82
CA ALA A 165 3.15 -4.71 6.20
C ALA A 165 2.72 -3.25 6.37
N PHE A 166 2.06 -2.99 7.49
CA PHE A 166 1.44 -1.72 7.88
C PHE A 166 2.00 -1.29 9.25
N HIS A 167 1.81 -0.03 9.64
CA HIS A 167 2.10 0.39 11.02
C HIS A 167 1.23 1.55 11.48
N ASP A 168 0.45 1.33 12.53
CA ASP A 168 -0.38 2.37 13.16
C ASP A 168 -1.49 2.88 12.22
N CYS A 169 -1.99 1.96 11.39
CA CYS A 169 -3.06 2.15 10.42
C CYS A 169 -3.97 0.91 10.40
N HIS A 170 -5.26 1.07 10.18
CA HIS A 170 -6.14 -0.08 10.01
C HIS A 170 -5.74 -0.85 8.75
N LEU A 171 -5.35 -2.12 8.88
CA LEU A 171 -5.08 -2.98 7.70
C LEU A 171 -6.36 -3.13 6.86
N TRP A 172 -6.16 -3.58 5.61
CA TRP A 172 -7.18 -3.86 4.61
C TRP A 172 -7.49 -5.37 4.49
N PRO A 173 -8.27 -5.99 5.39
CA PRO A 173 -8.66 -7.40 5.29
C PRO A 173 -9.79 -7.65 4.29
N ILE A 174 -10.35 -6.60 3.67
CA ILE A 174 -11.52 -6.64 2.77
C ILE A 174 -11.31 -7.63 1.63
N GLU A 175 -10.12 -7.63 1.05
CA GLU A 175 -9.74 -8.53 -0.02
C GLU A 175 -8.99 -9.74 0.55
N SER A 176 -9.37 -10.29 1.70
CA SER A 176 -8.76 -11.50 2.26
C SER A 176 -9.79 -12.37 2.98
N ASN A 177 -9.65 -13.69 2.83
CA ASN A 177 -10.38 -14.66 3.65
C ASN A 177 -9.45 -15.24 4.73
N VAL A 178 -10.00 -16.06 5.63
CA VAL A 178 -9.24 -16.71 6.71
C VAL A 178 -7.96 -17.42 6.22
N GLU A 179 -8.03 -18.16 5.10
CA GLU A 179 -6.87 -18.88 4.54
C GLU A 179 -5.79 -17.91 4.03
N ARG A 180 -6.20 -16.90 3.25
CA ARG A 180 -5.27 -15.87 2.75
C ARG A 180 -4.64 -15.10 3.90
N ARG A 181 -5.39 -14.79 4.95
CA ARG A 181 -4.78 -14.16 6.12
C ARG A 181 -3.69 -15.05 6.72
N VAL A 182 -3.84 -16.37 6.80
CA VAL A 182 -2.74 -17.24 7.29
C VAL A 182 -1.48 -17.08 6.44
N LYS A 183 -1.64 -17.00 5.11
CA LYS A 183 -0.53 -16.71 4.19
C LYS A 183 0.03 -15.30 4.41
N TRP A 184 -0.82 -14.30 4.67
CA TRP A 184 -0.40 -12.91 4.92
C TRP A 184 0.48 -12.81 6.17
N ARG A 185 0.10 -13.47 7.27
CA ARG A 185 0.96 -13.58 8.47
C ARG A 185 2.31 -14.21 8.15
N ALA A 186 2.34 -15.24 7.29
CA ALA A 186 3.58 -15.87 6.86
C ALA A 186 4.44 -14.93 6.00
N SER A 187 3.85 -14.22 5.04
CA SER A 187 4.54 -13.21 4.22
C SER A 187 5.09 -12.07 5.07
N ILE A 188 4.33 -11.53 6.04
CA ILE A 188 4.85 -10.54 6.98
C ILE A 188 6.06 -11.09 7.75
N ALA A 189 5.95 -12.32 8.27
CA ALA A 189 7.04 -12.94 9.02
C ALA A 189 8.30 -13.19 8.17
N GLN A 190 8.12 -13.51 6.89
CA GLN A 190 9.19 -13.75 5.93
C GLN A 190 10.03 -12.50 5.65
N LEU A 191 9.50 -11.28 5.88
CA LEU A 191 10.28 -10.04 5.79
C LEU A 191 11.53 -10.05 6.69
N ARG A 192 11.54 -10.85 7.77
CA ARG A 192 12.71 -11.01 8.65
C ARG A 192 13.87 -11.74 7.98
N GLU A 193 13.62 -12.53 6.93
CA GLU A 193 14.66 -13.30 6.22
C GLU A 193 15.64 -12.40 5.46
N PHE A 194 15.25 -11.17 5.15
CA PHE A 194 16.14 -10.17 4.56
C PHE A 194 17.20 -9.63 5.53
N ASP A 195 17.09 -9.92 6.84
CA ASP A 195 17.86 -9.24 7.90
C ASP A 195 17.81 -7.70 7.76
N PRO A 196 16.60 -7.10 7.66
CA PRO A 196 16.45 -5.68 7.37
C PRO A 196 16.84 -4.85 8.59
N ARG A 197 17.49 -3.72 8.32
CA ARG A 197 17.66 -2.65 9.32
C ARG A 197 16.40 -1.81 9.42
N ILE A 198 15.75 -1.55 8.28
CA ILE A 198 14.51 -0.78 8.19
C ILE A 198 13.52 -1.53 7.29
N VAL A 199 12.27 -1.63 7.73
CA VAL A 199 11.13 -2.09 6.93
C VAL A 199 10.13 -0.95 6.80
N ILE A 200 9.98 -0.43 5.59
CA ILE A 200 9.05 0.67 5.29
C ILE A 200 7.67 0.05 5.00
N PRO A 201 6.64 0.30 5.83
CA PRO A 201 5.29 -0.19 5.60
C PRO A 201 4.62 0.55 4.43
N GLY A 202 3.65 -0.08 3.79
CA GLY A 202 2.83 0.53 2.73
C GLY A 202 1.98 1.68 3.25
N HIS A 203 1.48 1.56 4.49
CA HIS A 203 0.67 2.60 5.13
C HIS A 203 1.08 2.78 6.58
N CYS A 204 1.20 4.04 7.01
CA CYS A 204 1.48 4.36 8.39
C CYS A 204 1.10 5.78 8.81
N ASP A 205 1.26 6.07 10.10
CA ASP A 205 1.14 7.41 10.65
C ASP A 205 2.41 8.27 10.40
N VAL A 206 2.23 9.59 10.46
CA VAL A 206 3.31 10.57 10.22
C VAL A 206 4.48 10.45 11.21
N GLU A 207 4.24 10.04 12.46
CA GLU A 207 5.30 9.85 13.44
C GLU A 207 6.20 8.66 13.07
N LYS A 208 5.67 7.62 12.39
CA LYS A 208 6.51 6.53 11.87
C LYS A 208 7.45 6.99 10.78
N ILE A 209 7.01 7.91 9.91
CA ILE A 209 7.85 8.50 8.87
C ILE A 209 9.05 9.21 9.51
N ARG A 210 8.80 10.05 10.51
CA ARG A 210 9.85 10.78 11.25
C ARG A 210 10.83 9.81 11.92
N LEU A 211 10.32 8.75 12.54
CA LEU A 211 11.16 7.72 13.15
C LEU A 211 12.07 7.03 12.12
N MET A 212 11.55 6.69 10.94
CA MET A 212 12.37 6.10 9.87
C MET A 212 13.44 7.07 9.35
N GLU A 213 13.14 8.37 9.27
CA GLU A 213 14.11 9.41 8.91
C GLU A 213 15.25 9.51 9.96
N GLU A 214 14.91 9.45 11.26
CA GLU A 214 15.90 9.43 12.34
C GLU A 214 16.77 8.17 12.31
N VAL A 215 16.14 7.01 12.14
CA VAL A 215 16.85 5.72 12.03
C VAL A 215 17.73 5.68 10.78
N GLN A 216 17.31 6.30 9.67
CA GLN A 216 18.14 6.40 8.47
C GLN A 216 19.49 7.08 8.75
N GLU A 217 19.49 8.17 9.53
CA GLU A 217 20.71 8.93 9.84
C GLU A 217 21.56 8.30 10.97
N ASN A 218 21.07 7.25 11.63
CA ASN A 218 21.82 6.53 12.66
C ASN A 218 21.80 5.00 12.41
N GLU A 219 22.90 4.49 11.84
CA GLU A 219 23.08 3.07 11.51
C GLU A 219 23.02 2.12 12.72
N SER A 220 23.17 2.62 13.96
CA SER A 220 23.03 1.78 15.16
C SER A 220 21.58 1.48 15.53
N LEU A 221 20.62 2.16 14.88
CA LEU A 221 19.19 1.97 15.11
C LEU A 221 18.58 1.10 14.01
N THR A 222 17.47 0.46 14.36
CA THR A 222 16.64 -0.34 13.46
C THR A 222 15.19 0.12 13.54
N TYR A 223 14.43 -0.13 12.48
CA TYR A 223 12.99 0.06 12.43
C TYR A 223 12.35 -1.14 11.73
N THR A 224 11.84 -2.10 12.50
CA THR A 224 11.25 -3.34 11.97
C THR A 224 9.93 -3.70 12.66
N GLU A 225 9.49 -2.83 13.57
CA GLU A 225 8.34 -3.01 14.46
C GLU A 225 7.03 -3.17 13.69
N CYS A 226 6.94 -2.65 12.46
CA CYS A 226 5.80 -2.83 11.56
C CYS A 226 5.49 -4.32 11.29
N ILE A 227 6.49 -5.21 11.34
CA ILE A 227 6.30 -6.66 11.19
C ILE A 227 5.45 -7.20 12.35
N ASP A 228 5.92 -7.02 13.58
CA ASP A 228 5.22 -7.52 14.78
C ASP A 228 3.88 -6.81 14.98
N TRP A 229 3.82 -5.54 14.60
CA TRP A 229 2.62 -4.73 14.67
C TRP A 229 1.53 -5.26 13.72
N SER A 230 1.87 -5.52 12.46
CA SER A 230 0.93 -6.04 11.45
C SER A 230 0.42 -7.43 11.81
N ILE A 231 1.30 -8.33 12.27
CA ILE A 231 0.91 -9.67 12.72
C ILE A 231 -0.09 -9.57 13.86
N ARG A 232 0.20 -8.74 14.87
CA ARG A 232 -0.69 -8.54 16.02
C ARG A 232 -2.03 -7.94 15.61
N TYR A 233 -2.04 -7.02 14.66
CA TYR A 233 -3.30 -6.49 14.13
C TYR A 233 -4.14 -7.59 13.48
N LEU A 234 -3.54 -8.44 12.64
CA LEU A 234 -4.26 -9.56 12.03
C LEU A 234 -4.76 -10.56 13.08
N ASP A 235 -3.98 -10.85 14.12
CA ASP A 235 -4.40 -11.73 15.22
C ASP A 235 -5.60 -11.16 15.98
N ASN A 236 -5.55 -9.86 16.31
CA ASN A 236 -6.65 -9.14 16.94
C ASN A 236 -7.88 -9.10 16.04
N TYR A 237 -7.70 -8.82 14.75
CA TYR A 237 -8.77 -8.84 13.76
C TYR A 237 -9.42 -10.22 13.69
N GLU A 238 -8.64 -11.31 13.69
CA GLU A 238 -9.18 -12.67 13.69
C GLU A 238 -10.01 -12.97 14.94
N GLU A 239 -9.58 -12.51 16.12
CA GLU A 239 -10.36 -12.67 17.35
C GLU A 239 -11.69 -11.91 17.28
N VAL A 240 -11.66 -10.66 16.83
CA VAL A 240 -12.87 -9.83 16.64
C VAL A 240 -13.79 -10.42 15.57
N TYR A 241 -13.23 -10.85 14.44
CA TYR A 241 -13.94 -11.53 13.37
C TYR A 241 -14.69 -12.76 13.91
N ASN A 242 -14.04 -13.62 14.70
CA ASN A 242 -14.68 -14.83 15.19
C ASN A 242 -15.79 -14.58 16.24
N THR A 243 -15.67 -13.51 17.03
CA THR A 243 -16.54 -13.27 18.20
C THR A 243 -17.75 -12.38 17.91
N THR A 244 -17.62 -11.43 16.98
CA THR A 244 -18.68 -10.44 16.70
C THR A 244 -19.82 -11.00 15.88
N ARG A 245 -20.99 -10.36 15.99
CA ARG A 245 -22.25 -10.75 15.34
C ARG A 245 -22.94 -9.61 14.59
N THR A 246 -22.45 -8.38 14.74
CA THR A 246 -22.96 -7.21 14.02
C THR A 246 -21.82 -6.32 13.55
N GLY A 247 -22.11 -5.45 12.57
CA GLY A 247 -21.12 -4.48 12.09
C GLY A 247 -20.72 -3.47 13.18
N ALA A 248 -21.66 -3.09 14.04
CA ALA A 248 -21.39 -2.21 15.18
C ALA A 248 -20.41 -2.84 16.17
N GLU A 249 -20.64 -4.11 16.56
CA GLU A 249 -19.76 -4.82 17.48
C GLU A 249 -18.33 -4.96 16.94
N MET A 250 -18.19 -5.23 15.64
CA MET A 250 -16.89 -5.31 14.96
C MET A 250 -16.11 -4.00 15.06
N VAL A 251 -16.75 -2.89 14.70
CA VAL A 251 -16.11 -1.57 14.70
C VAL A 251 -15.78 -1.14 16.12
N GLU A 252 -16.68 -1.34 17.09
CA GLU A 252 -16.44 -1.03 18.50
C GLU A 252 -15.30 -1.85 19.11
N SER A 253 -15.19 -3.13 18.73
CA SER A 253 -14.14 -4.02 19.24
C SER A 253 -12.77 -3.63 18.69
N MET A 254 -12.66 -3.36 17.38
CA MET A 254 -11.42 -2.85 16.78
C MET A 254 -11.05 -1.47 17.33
N THR A 255 -12.02 -0.57 17.49
CA THR A 255 -11.80 0.76 18.08
C THR A 255 -11.30 0.66 19.52
N ARG A 256 -11.76 -0.31 20.31
CA ARG A 256 -11.29 -0.51 21.68
C ARG A 256 -9.83 -0.95 21.74
N LEU A 257 -9.39 -1.77 20.79
CA LEU A 257 -8.01 -2.23 20.67
C LEU A 257 -7.09 -1.12 20.11
N TYR A 258 -7.64 -0.24 19.28
CA TYR A 258 -6.92 0.81 18.55
C TYR A 258 -7.63 2.18 18.64
N PRO A 259 -7.78 2.79 19.84
CA PRO A 259 -8.68 3.92 20.06
C PRO A 259 -8.27 5.22 19.33
N ASP A 260 -6.96 5.42 19.16
CA ASP A 260 -6.40 6.63 18.57
C ASP A 260 -6.12 6.49 17.07
N MET A 261 -6.40 5.32 16.49
CA MET A 261 -6.15 5.05 15.09
C MET A 261 -7.18 5.78 14.22
N LYS A 262 -6.66 6.55 13.27
CA LYS A 262 -7.46 7.31 12.30
C LYS A 262 -7.10 7.00 10.86
N ALA A 263 -5.88 6.55 10.59
CA ALA A 263 -5.49 6.12 9.27
C ALA A 263 -6.36 4.91 8.88
N GLU A 264 -7.05 5.04 7.74
CA GLU A 264 -7.96 4.05 7.15
C GLU A 264 -9.11 3.53 8.04
N ASP A 265 -9.60 4.33 8.99
CA ASP A 265 -10.74 3.93 9.85
C ASP A 265 -11.99 3.50 9.06
N PHE A 266 -12.21 4.08 7.88
CA PHE A 266 -13.28 3.70 6.98
C PHE A 266 -13.15 2.28 6.41
N ALA A 267 -11.95 1.69 6.35
CA ALA A 267 -11.75 0.32 5.89
C ALA A 267 -12.44 -0.67 6.84
N ILE A 268 -12.40 -0.41 8.15
CA ILE A 268 -13.12 -1.25 9.13
C ILE A 268 -14.63 -1.05 9.03
N HIS A 269 -15.10 0.16 8.72
CA HIS A 269 -16.52 0.38 8.43
C HIS A 269 -16.99 -0.42 7.20
N TRP A 270 -16.18 -0.46 6.13
CA TRP A 270 -16.49 -1.22 4.93
C TRP A 270 -16.45 -2.73 5.16
N GLN A 271 -15.42 -3.22 5.87
CA GLN A 271 -15.34 -4.62 6.27
C GLN A 271 -16.59 -5.04 7.09
N ALA A 272 -16.99 -4.22 8.05
CA ALA A 272 -18.19 -4.46 8.85
C ALA A 272 -19.46 -4.53 7.97
N ARG A 273 -19.60 -3.63 6.98
CA ARG A 273 -20.73 -3.65 6.04
C ARG A 273 -20.75 -4.86 5.11
N LEU A 274 -19.58 -5.35 4.69
CA LEU A 274 -19.48 -6.53 3.83
C LEU A 274 -19.81 -7.82 4.60
N LEU A 275 -19.35 -7.93 5.84
CA LEU A 275 -19.64 -9.08 6.70
C LEU A 275 -21.05 -9.05 7.26
N PHE A 276 -21.56 -7.86 7.57
CA PHE A 276 -22.84 -7.66 8.22
C PHE A 276 -23.72 -6.67 7.44
N PRO A 277 -24.25 -7.06 6.26
CA PRO A 277 -25.08 -6.19 5.41
C PRO A 277 -26.44 -5.78 6.01
N HIS A 278 -26.97 -6.52 6.98
CA HIS A 278 -28.28 -6.28 7.62
C HIS A 278 -28.17 -5.66 9.03
N SER A 279 -27.02 -5.80 9.70
CA SER A 279 -26.75 -5.40 11.08
C SER A 279 -25.62 -4.36 11.16
N SER A 280 -25.43 -3.58 10.10
CA SER A 280 -24.52 -2.43 10.05
C SER A 280 -25.28 -1.12 10.20
N PRO A 281 -24.99 -0.29 11.21
CA PRO A 281 -25.72 0.96 11.42
C PRO A 281 -25.37 2.03 10.38
N ASP A 282 -26.29 2.97 10.17
CA ASP A 282 -26.18 4.02 9.14
C ASP A 282 -25.00 4.98 9.33
N TRP A 283 -24.48 5.10 10.56
CA TRP A 283 -23.32 5.95 10.85
C TRP A 283 -22.00 5.38 10.33
N LEU A 284 -21.93 4.08 9.99
CA LEU A 284 -20.76 3.51 9.33
C LEU A 284 -20.60 4.10 7.95
N THR A 285 -19.36 4.30 7.51
CA THR A 285 -19.07 4.79 6.16
C THR A 285 -19.75 3.90 5.12
N PRO A 286 -20.58 4.45 4.20
CA PRO A 286 -21.19 3.67 3.13
C PRO A 286 -20.14 3.05 2.21
N LEU A 287 -20.41 1.85 1.68
CA LEU A 287 -19.54 1.21 0.70
C LEU A 287 -19.42 2.09 -0.57
N PRO A 288 -18.27 2.06 -1.26
CA PRO A 288 -18.09 2.82 -2.51
C PRO A 288 -18.87 2.23 -3.69
N GLY A 289 -19.44 1.02 -3.54
CA GLY A 289 -20.32 0.41 -4.52
C GLY A 289 -21.07 -0.80 -3.97
N GLU A 290 -21.59 -1.63 -4.87
CA GLU A 290 -22.40 -2.80 -4.50
C GLU A 290 -21.52 -4.01 -4.11
N PRO A 291 -21.80 -4.72 -3.00
CA PRO A 291 -21.12 -5.97 -2.65
C PRO A 291 -21.10 -6.98 -3.80
N GLY A 292 -19.96 -7.64 -4.02
CA GLY A 292 -19.77 -8.58 -5.13
C GLY A 292 -19.48 -7.94 -6.49
N LYS A 293 -19.48 -6.60 -6.58
CA LYS A 293 -19.04 -5.84 -7.76
C LYS A 293 -17.84 -4.92 -7.48
N ILE A 294 -17.41 -4.86 -6.22
CA ILE A 294 -16.32 -4.02 -5.74
C ILE A 294 -15.26 -4.89 -5.09
N PHE A 295 -14.03 -4.37 -4.98
CA PHE A 295 -12.90 -5.08 -4.35
C PHE A 295 -12.62 -6.44 -4.99
N LEU A 296 -12.72 -6.49 -6.32
CA LEU A 296 -12.47 -7.70 -7.09
C LEU A 296 -10.98 -7.84 -7.37
N ASN A 297 -10.49 -9.07 -7.26
CA ASN A 297 -9.16 -9.46 -7.65
C ASN A 297 -8.98 -9.37 -9.19
N PRO A 298 -7.74 -9.50 -9.70
CA PRO A 298 -7.47 -9.41 -11.13
C PRO A 298 -8.13 -10.46 -12.02
N ASN A 299 -8.76 -11.48 -11.45
CA ASN A 299 -9.55 -12.49 -12.17
C ASN A 299 -11.06 -12.24 -12.09
N GLY A 300 -11.48 -11.10 -11.52
CA GLY A 300 -12.89 -10.72 -11.33
C GLY A 300 -13.58 -11.45 -10.16
N GLY A 301 -12.83 -12.17 -9.32
CA GLY A 301 -13.33 -12.82 -8.12
C GLY A 301 -13.23 -11.94 -6.88
N TYR A 302 -14.03 -12.23 -5.86
CA TYR A 302 -13.89 -11.61 -4.54
C TYR A 302 -13.19 -12.58 -3.59
N ASP A 303 -12.05 -12.19 -3.05
CA ASP A 303 -11.23 -13.03 -2.17
C ASP A 303 -11.50 -12.79 -0.67
N GLY A 304 -12.36 -11.82 -0.35
CA GLY A 304 -12.75 -11.50 1.01
C GLY A 304 -13.61 -12.58 1.67
N ASP A 305 -13.80 -12.44 2.98
CA ASP A 305 -14.73 -13.27 3.73
C ASP A 305 -16.17 -13.12 3.20
N PRO A 306 -16.95 -14.22 3.14
CA PRO A 306 -18.36 -14.14 2.77
C PRO A 306 -19.18 -13.39 3.85
N PRO A 307 -20.34 -12.82 3.49
CA PRO A 307 -21.28 -12.28 4.47
C PRO A 307 -21.61 -13.31 5.56
N ARG A 308 -21.76 -12.84 6.80
CA ARG A 308 -22.02 -13.66 7.99
C ARG A 308 -23.48 -13.60 8.47
N GLU A 309 -24.29 -12.86 7.74
CA GLU A 309 -25.75 -12.78 7.86
C GLU A 309 -26.41 -12.68 6.48
#